data_AF-A0A520GUP2-F1
#
_entry.id   AF-A0A520GUP2-F1
#
_cell.length_a   1.000
_cell.length_b   1.000
_cell.length_c   1.000
_cell.angle_alpha   90.00
_cell.angle_beta   90.00
_cell.angle_gamma   90.00
#
_symmetry.space_group_name_H-M   'P 1'
#
loop_
_entity.id
_entity.type
_entity.pdbx_description
1 polymer ?
#
loop_
_entity_poly.entity_id
_entity_poly.type
_entity_poly.pdbx_seq_one_letter_code
_entity_poly.pdbx_strand_id
1 'polypeptide(L)'
;DHLNTGAGDQGLMFGYACDETPELMPAPIYYAHRLVERQAQLRKDGRLPFLRPDAKSQVTMRYVDGKPHSIDTVVLSTQHHPDQSESPTKMKASFIEAVIEEIIKPVLPKEWLKETRYLINPTGRFVIGGPQGDCGLTGRKIIVDTYGGACPHGGGAFSGKDPSKVDRSAAYAARYVAKNIVAAGIARQCQIQVAYAIGVAQPMNITVYTEGTGLIPDDRIAALVREHFDLRPKGIIQMLDLLRPIYRKTAAYGHFGREEPEFTWESTGQAAALRAAAGL
;
A
#
# COMPACT_ATOMS: atom_id res chain seq x y z
N ASP A 1 6.51 -30.95 15.78
CA ASP A 1 5.73 -29.71 15.85
C ASP A 1 4.96 -29.53 14.55
N HIS A 2 3.61 -29.52 14.60
CA HIS A 2 2.73 -29.43 13.44
C HIS A 2 2.81 -28.08 12.69
N LEU A 3 3.51 -27.09 13.24
CA LEU A 3 3.73 -25.76 12.68
C LEU A 3 5.00 -25.65 11.80
N ASN A 4 5.85 -26.68 11.79
CA ASN A 4 7.14 -26.66 11.08
C ASN A 4 7.03 -26.92 9.56
N THR A 5 5.94 -26.53 8.92
CA THR A 5 5.88 -26.52 7.46
C THR A 5 6.83 -25.44 6.94
N GLY A 6 7.87 -25.87 6.21
CA GLY A 6 8.89 -25.00 5.67
C GLY A 6 8.38 -24.03 4.60
N ALA A 7 9.12 -22.95 4.36
CA ALA A 7 8.82 -22.04 3.27
C ALA A 7 8.89 -22.77 1.92
N GLY A 8 7.92 -22.47 1.04
CA GLY A 8 7.84 -23.09 -0.29
C GLY A 8 8.87 -22.57 -1.30
N ASP A 9 9.62 -21.52 -0.95
CA ASP A 9 10.72 -20.94 -1.73
C ASP A 9 11.64 -20.15 -0.78
N GLN A 10 12.84 -19.79 -1.23
CA GLN A 10 13.65 -18.76 -0.60
C GLN A 10 13.03 -17.39 -0.87
N GLY A 11 13.30 -16.41 0.00
CA GLY A 11 12.96 -15.03 -0.31
C GLY A 11 13.14 -14.09 0.87
N LEU A 12 13.06 -12.80 0.54
CA LEU A 12 13.07 -11.70 1.50
C LEU A 12 11.79 -10.89 1.34
N MET A 13 11.22 -10.43 2.44
CA MET A 13 9.95 -9.69 2.46
C MET A 13 10.09 -8.48 3.38
N PHE A 14 9.41 -7.40 3.01
CA PHE A 14 9.44 -6.16 3.77
C PHE A 14 8.03 -5.76 4.23
N GLY A 15 7.99 -5.25 5.46
CA GLY A 15 6.84 -4.63 6.10
C GLY A 15 7.16 -3.19 6.44
N TYR A 16 6.18 -2.29 6.32
CA TYR A 16 6.37 -0.89 6.68
C TYR A 16 5.09 -0.28 7.25
N ALA A 17 5.26 0.63 8.20
CA ALA A 17 4.23 1.53 8.70
C ALA A 17 4.86 2.85 9.15
N CYS A 18 4.11 3.94 9.06
CA CYS A 18 4.47 5.25 9.60
C CYS A 18 3.23 6.03 10.06
N ASP A 19 3.39 7.11 10.82
CA ASP A 19 2.31 7.92 11.38
C ASP A 19 1.81 9.05 10.43
N GLU A 20 2.10 8.96 9.13
CA GLU A 20 1.77 10.01 8.15
C GLU A 20 0.28 10.05 7.74
N THR A 21 -0.43 8.93 7.88
CA THR A 21 -1.85 8.79 7.54
C THR A 21 -2.58 7.99 8.62
N PRO A 22 -3.92 8.12 8.74
CA PRO A 22 -4.70 7.38 9.75
C PRO A 22 -4.51 5.86 9.66
N GLU A 23 -4.33 5.31 8.46
CA GLU A 23 -4.14 3.88 8.19
C GLU A 23 -2.67 3.44 8.31
N LEU A 24 -1.82 4.31 8.88
CA LEU A 24 -0.41 4.07 9.13
C LEU A 24 0.40 3.72 7.87
N MET A 25 0.14 4.45 6.78
CA MET A 25 0.79 4.31 5.48
C MET A 25 1.56 5.57 5.08
N PRO A 26 2.59 5.45 4.22
CA PRO A 26 3.22 6.62 3.61
C PRO A 26 2.19 7.42 2.81
N ALA A 27 2.14 8.74 3.03
CA ALA A 27 1.11 9.59 2.45
C ALA A 27 1.04 9.54 0.91
N PRO A 28 2.16 9.57 0.14
CA PRO A 28 2.10 9.61 -1.31
C PRO A 28 1.38 8.41 -1.93
N ILE A 29 1.69 7.19 -1.48
CA ILE A 29 1.07 5.96 -2.00
C ILE A 29 -0.39 5.83 -1.56
N TYR A 30 -0.67 6.18 -0.31
CA TYR A 30 -2.02 6.19 0.24
C TYR A 30 -2.94 7.04 -0.63
N TYR A 31 -2.58 8.31 -0.85
CA TYR A 31 -3.40 9.22 -1.65
C TYR A 31 -3.43 8.87 -3.14
N ALA A 32 -2.33 8.34 -3.70
CA ALA A 32 -2.36 7.81 -5.06
C ALA A 32 -3.41 6.69 -5.21
N HIS A 33 -3.52 5.77 -4.25
CA HIS A 33 -4.58 4.76 -4.27
C HIS A 33 -5.98 5.36 -4.15
N ARG A 34 -6.19 6.27 -3.20
CA ARG A 34 -7.52 6.90 -3.01
C ARG A 34 -8.00 7.63 -4.27
N LEU A 35 -7.10 8.26 -5.03
CA LEU A 35 -7.44 8.96 -6.28
C LEU A 35 -8.00 8.00 -7.36
N VAL A 36 -7.33 6.88 -7.63
CA VAL A 36 -7.81 5.92 -8.63
C VAL A 36 -9.01 5.10 -8.14
N GLU A 37 -9.17 4.92 -6.83
CA GLU A 37 -10.38 4.35 -6.24
C GLU A 37 -11.59 5.29 -6.43
N ARG A 38 -11.41 6.58 -6.16
CA ARG A 38 -12.45 7.61 -6.39
C ARG A 38 -12.81 7.73 -7.87
N GLN A 39 -11.82 7.70 -8.78
CA GLN A 39 -12.08 7.64 -10.22
C GLN A 39 -12.99 6.45 -10.58
N ALA A 40 -12.67 5.27 -10.04
CA ALA A 40 -13.45 4.07 -10.30
C ALA A 40 -14.85 4.13 -9.69
N GLN A 41 -15.01 4.74 -8.51
CA GLN A 41 -16.29 4.97 -7.85
C GLN A 41 -17.22 5.81 -8.75
N LEU A 42 -16.79 7.02 -9.11
CA LEU A 42 -17.57 7.96 -9.92
C LEU A 42 -17.94 7.42 -11.31
N ARG A 43 -17.05 6.59 -11.87
CA ARG A 43 -17.32 5.89 -13.12
C ARG A 43 -18.39 4.81 -12.95
N LYS A 44 -18.30 4.00 -11.89
CA LYS A 44 -19.19 2.85 -11.67
C LYS A 44 -20.59 3.27 -11.23
N ASP A 45 -20.72 4.37 -10.49
CA ASP A 45 -22.02 4.91 -10.06
C ASP A 45 -22.64 5.89 -11.06
N GLY A 46 -21.91 6.23 -12.14
CA GLY A 46 -22.42 7.02 -13.25
C GLY A 46 -22.38 8.54 -13.04
N ARG A 47 -21.82 9.04 -11.93
CA ARG A 47 -21.67 10.49 -11.70
C ARG A 47 -20.77 11.17 -12.73
N LEU A 48 -19.73 10.48 -13.20
CA LEU A 48 -18.90 10.91 -14.32
C LEU A 48 -18.95 9.85 -15.45
N PRO A 49 -20.04 9.83 -16.25
CA PRO A 49 -20.33 8.73 -17.17
C PRO A 49 -19.38 8.68 -18.38
N PHE A 50 -18.64 9.77 -18.63
CA PHE A 50 -17.62 9.82 -19.68
C PHE A 50 -16.32 9.08 -19.29
N LEU A 51 -16.13 8.70 -18.03
CA LEU A 51 -14.93 7.98 -17.59
C LEU A 51 -14.92 6.54 -18.11
N ARG A 52 -13.73 6.05 -18.46
CA ARG A 52 -13.47 4.66 -18.83
C ARG A 52 -12.54 3.97 -17.82
N PRO A 53 -12.38 2.64 -17.88
CA PRO A 53 -11.75 1.88 -16.79
C PRO A 53 -10.27 2.18 -16.50
N ASP A 54 -9.47 2.54 -17.51
CA ASP A 54 -8.02 2.73 -17.34
C ASP A 54 -7.71 4.10 -16.73
N ALA A 55 -7.01 4.12 -15.60
CA ALA A 55 -6.62 5.34 -14.90
C ALA A 55 -5.30 5.16 -14.15
N LYS A 56 -4.53 6.24 -14.05
CA LYS A 56 -3.22 6.32 -13.39
C LYS A 56 -3.17 7.61 -12.58
N SER A 57 -2.62 7.55 -11.38
CA SER A 57 -2.41 8.72 -10.53
C SER A 57 -0.98 8.74 -9.99
N GLN A 58 -0.46 9.93 -9.77
CA GLN A 58 0.82 10.18 -9.11
C GLN A 58 0.67 11.40 -8.20
N VAL A 59 1.21 11.32 -6.99
CA VAL A 59 1.22 12.41 -6.02
C VAL A 59 2.66 12.70 -5.64
N THR A 60 3.12 13.91 -5.92
CA THR A 60 4.43 14.41 -5.51
C THR A 60 4.24 15.30 -4.28
N MET A 61 4.85 14.93 -3.17
CA MET A 61 4.72 15.64 -1.89
C MET A 61 6.03 16.29 -1.48
N ARG A 62 5.91 17.47 -0.85
CA ARG A 62 7.01 18.11 -0.13
C ARG A 62 7.04 17.60 1.30
N TYR A 63 8.21 17.18 1.74
CA TYR A 63 8.48 16.82 3.13
C TYR A 63 9.30 17.91 3.81
N VAL A 64 9.01 18.18 5.08
CA VAL A 64 9.78 19.06 5.97
C VAL A 64 10.00 18.29 7.26
N ASP A 65 11.25 18.19 7.72
CA ASP A 65 11.64 17.47 8.93
C ASP A 65 11.09 16.04 9.02
N GLY A 66 11.10 15.34 7.88
CA GLY A 66 10.61 13.96 7.77
C GLY A 66 9.10 13.81 7.87
N LYS A 67 8.32 14.89 7.72
CA LYS A 67 6.85 14.85 7.73
C LYS A 67 6.24 15.41 6.44
N PRO A 68 5.10 14.87 5.97
CA PRO A 68 4.36 15.44 4.87
C PRO A 68 3.93 16.88 5.19
N HIS A 69 4.25 17.82 4.30
CA HIS A 69 3.94 19.24 4.49
C HIS A 69 2.90 19.77 3.50
N SER A 70 3.08 19.48 2.21
CA SER A 70 2.18 19.97 1.14
C SER A 70 2.31 19.12 -0.12
N ILE A 71 1.31 19.18 -1.00
CA ILE A 71 1.34 18.50 -2.30
C ILE A 71 1.84 19.48 -3.36
N ASP A 72 2.97 19.15 -3.99
CA ASP A 72 3.56 19.95 -5.07
C ASP A 72 2.86 19.68 -6.41
N THR A 73 2.69 18.41 -6.77
CA THR A 73 2.10 18.03 -8.07
C THR A 73 1.17 16.83 -7.91
N VAL A 74 0.01 16.90 -8.56
CA VAL A 74 -0.89 15.75 -8.78
C VAL A 74 -0.98 15.50 -10.28
N VAL A 75 -0.62 14.29 -10.70
CA VAL A 75 -0.87 13.82 -12.07
C VAL A 75 -2.03 12.84 -12.02
N LEU A 76 -3.04 13.05 -12.87
CA LEU A 76 -4.13 12.10 -13.04
C LEU A 76 -4.41 11.92 -14.52
N SER A 77 -4.09 10.73 -15.02
CA SER A 77 -4.43 10.31 -16.37
C SER A 77 -5.59 9.34 -16.32
N THR A 78 -6.73 9.67 -16.94
CA THR A 78 -7.89 8.80 -16.98
C THR A 78 -8.46 8.69 -18.40
N GLN A 79 -8.72 7.44 -18.77
CA GLN A 79 -9.35 7.09 -20.03
C GLN A 79 -10.77 7.66 -20.07
N HIS A 80 -11.20 8.14 -21.23
CA HIS A 80 -12.46 8.85 -21.38
C HIS A 80 -13.16 8.58 -22.71
N HIS A 81 -14.43 8.96 -22.76
CA HIS A 81 -15.19 9.07 -24.00
C HIS A 81 -14.58 10.16 -24.90
N PRO A 82 -14.45 9.94 -26.23
CA PRO A 82 -13.73 10.84 -27.14
C PRO A 82 -14.28 12.27 -27.19
N ASP A 83 -15.53 12.48 -26.79
CA ASP A 83 -16.13 13.82 -26.71
C ASP A 83 -15.50 14.71 -25.62
N GLN A 84 -14.68 14.17 -24.72
CA GLN A 84 -13.98 14.96 -23.70
C GLN A 84 -12.66 15.57 -24.19
N SER A 85 -12.19 15.17 -25.37
CA SER A 85 -11.00 15.76 -26.01
C SER A 85 -11.39 16.95 -26.88
N GLU A 86 -10.64 18.04 -26.79
CA GLU A 86 -10.76 19.19 -27.69
C GLU A 86 -9.96 18.94 -28.98
N SER A 87 -8.78 18.32 -28.85
CA SER A 87 -7.94 17.88 -29.97
C SER A 87 -7.18 16.60 -29.55
N PRO A 88 -6.37 15.99 -30.43
CA PRO A 88 -5.51 14.86 -30.04
C PRO A 88 -4.58 15.16 -28.86
N THR A 89 -4.17 16.41 -28.67
CA THR A 89 -3.18 16.84 -27.66
C THR A 89 -3.77 17.71 -26.56
N LYS A 90 -5.08 17.97 -26.56
CA LYS A 90 -5.72 18.89 -25.62
C LYS A 90 -7.06 18.34 -25.11
N MET A 91 -7.23 18.36 -23.79
CA MET A 91 -8.50 18.04 -23.13
C MET A 91 -9.40 19.26 -23.02
N LYS A 92 -10.72 19.05 -22.98
CA LYS A 92 -11.68 20.12 -22.68
C LYS A 92 -11.46 20.66 -21.25
N ALA A 93 -11.64 21.97 -21.08
CA ALA A 93 -11.55 22.61 -19.76
C ALA A 93 -12.53 21.99 -18.74
N SER A 94 -13.77 21.70 -19.16
CA SER A 94 -14.79 21.06 -18.32
C SER A 94 -14.39 19.66 -17.83
N PHE A 95 -13.62 18.92 -18.64
CA PHE A 95 -13.10 17.61 -18.22
C PHE A 95 -12.03 17.77 -17.14
N ILE A 96 -11.10 18.72 -17.33
CA ILE A 96 -10.04 19.02 -16.36
C ILE A 96 -10.66 19.45 -15.03
N GLU A 97 -11.62 20.38 -15.06
CA GLU A 97 -12.35 20.85 -13.89
C GLU A 97 -13.06 19.71 -13.17
N ALA A 98 -13.83 18.87 -13.88
CA ALA A 98 -14.51 17.73 -13.29
C ALA A 98 -13.55 16.76 -12.60
N VAL A 99 -12.39 16.47 -13.19
CA VAL A 99 -11.37 15.62 -12.54
C VAL A 99 -10.82 16.27 -11.27
N ILE A 100 -10.57 17.58 -11.28
CA ILE A 100 -10.04 18.29 -10.11
C ILE A 100 -11.08 18.35 -8.98
N GLU A 101 -12.30 18.78 -9.28
CA GLU A 101 -13.34 19.03 -8.28
C GLU A 101 -13.97 17.74 -7.74
N GLU A 102 -14.16 16.71 -8.57
CA GLU A 102 -14.88 15.50 -8.17
C GLU A 102 -13.98 14.35 -7.72
N ILE A 103 -12.72 14.31 -8.21
CA ILE A 103 -11.76 13.26 -7.88
C ILE A 103 -10.67 13.77 -6.95
N ILE A 104 -9.97 14.85 -7.30
CA ILE A 104 -8.74 15.24 -6.61
C ILE A 104 -9.03 15.93 -5.27
N LYS A 105 -9.77 17.04 -5.29
CA LYS A 105 -10.07 17.83 -4.10
C LYS A 105 -10.86 17.09 -3.01
N PRO A 106 -11.79 16.16 -3.33
CA PRO A 106 -12.50 15.40 -2.29
C PRO A 106 -11.64 14.34 -1.61
N VAL A 107 -10.52 13.93 -2.24
CA VAL A 107 -9.64 12.87 -1.75
C VAL A 107 -8.46 13.42 -0.96
N LEU A 108 -7.89 14.55 -1.40
CA LEU A 108 -6.66 15.09 -0.82
C LEU A 108 -6.97 16.08 0.32
N PRO A 109 -6.16 16.13 1.40
CA PRO A 109 -6.35 17.08 2.48
C PRO A 109 -6.26 18.52 1.97
N LYS A 110 -7.26 19.33 2.27
CA LYS A 110 -7.37 20.71 1.75
C LYS A 110 -6.19 21.57 2.16
N GLU A 111 -5.67 21.35 3.37
CA GLU A 111 -4.51 22.02 3.94
C GLU A 111 -3.22 21.78 3.15
N TRP A 112 -3.13 20.70 2.38
CA TRP A 112 -1.98 20.38 1.54
C TRP A 112 -2.10 20.92 0.11
N LEU A 113 -3.30 21.37 -0.31
CA LEU A 113 -3.61 21.87 -1.65
C LEU A 113 -3.48 23.41 -1.72
N LYS A 114 -2.26 23.94 -1.65
CA LYS A 114 -1.99 25.39 -1.68
C LYS A 114 -1.63 25.88 -3.08
N GLU A 115 -0.43 25.54 -3.53
CA GLU A 115 0.13 25.90 -4.85
C GLU A 115 0.32 24.66 -5.72
N THR A 116 -0.59 23.70 -5.55
CA THR A 116 -0.50 22.39 -6.18
C THR A 116 -0.68 22.48 -7.69
N ARG A 117 0.26 21.89 -8.43
CA ARG A 117 0.14 21.75 -9.89
C ARG A 117 -0.71 20.53 -10.23
N TYR A 118 -1.75 20.73 -11.03
CA TYR A 118 -2.61 19.65 -11.51
C TYR A 118 -2.30 19.34 -12.97
N LEU A 119 -1.82 18.13 -13.25
CA LEU A 119 -1.51 17.64 -14.59
C LEU A 119 -2.54 16.58 -14.98
N ILE A 120 -3.63 17.02 -15.63
CA ILE A 120 -4.75 16.15 -16.00
C ILE A 120 -4.62 15.74 -17.46
N ASN A 121 -4.44 14.43 -17.71
CA ASN A 121 -4.15 13.87 -19.03
C ASN A 121 -3.11 14.73 -19.80
N PRO A 122 -1.87 14.87 -19.30
CA PRO A 122 -0.91 15.85 -19.82
C PRO A 122 -0.50 15.60 -21.29
N THR A 123 -0.71 14.40 -21.81
CA THR A 123 -0.48 14.07 -23.24
C THR A 123 -1.67 14.40 -24.14
N GLY A 124 -2.78 14.86 -23.56
CA GLY A 124 -4.05 15.08 -24.24
C GLY A 124 -4.94 13.83 -24.26
N ARG A 125 -5.40 13.45 -25.44
CA ARG A 125 -6.43 12.43 -25.63
C ARG A 125 -6.00 11.06 -25.11
N PHE A 126 -6.90 10.41 -24.35
CA PHE A 126 -6.72 9.06 -23.80
C PHE A 126 -8.02 8.26 -23.93
N VAL A 127 -8.30 7.79 -25.16
CA VAL A 127 -9.56 7.08 -25.49
C VAL A 127 -9.35 5.56 -25.57
N ILE A 128 -8.25 5.12 -26.20
CA ILE A 128 -7.83 3.72 -26.25
C ILE A 128 -6.99 3.43 -25.01
N GLY A 129 -7.29 2.34 -24.31
CA GLY A 129 -6.64 1.96 -23.05
C GLY A 129 -6.93 0.51 -22.71
N GLY A 130 -6.50 0.07 -21.53
CA GLY A 130 -6.59 -1.34 -21.13
C GLY A 130 -5.72 -2.26 -22.00
N PRO A 131 -6.05 -3.56 -22.07
CA PRO A 131 -5.23 -4.56 -22.79
C PRO A 131 -5.01 -4.28 -24.28
N GLN A 132 -5.89 -3.50 -24.91
CA GLN A 132 -5.74 -3.07 -26.30
C GLN A 132 -4.61 -2.05 -26.47
N GLY A 133 -4.37 -1.21 -25.46
CA GLY A 133 -3.32 -0.20 -25.47
C GLY A 133 -1.99 -0.78 -24.99
N ASP A 134 -2.00 -1.47 -23.86
CA ASP A 134 -0.80 -1.99 -23.20
C ASP A 134 -1.04 -3.43 -22.68
N CYS A 135 -0.11 -4.35 -22.96
CA CYS A 135 -0.17 -5.71 -22.41
C CYS A 135 0.02 -5.70 -20.88
N GLY A 136 -0.88 -6.36 -20.15
CA GLY A 136 -0.83 -6.50 -18.70
C GLY A 136 -0.40 -7.91 -18.26
N LEU A 137 0.43 -7.99 -17.22
CA LEU A 137 0.85 -9.26 -16.61
C LEU A 137 0.75 -9.19 -15.09
N THR A 138 0.42 -10.34 -14.48
CA THR A 138 0.43 -10.52 -13.02
C THR A 138 1.78 -10.15 -12.43
N GLY A 139 1.79 -9.43 -11.30
CA GLY A 139 3.03 -9.09 -10.59
C GLY A 139 3.86 -7.96 -11.21
N ARG A 140 3.31 -7.19 -12.17
CA ARG A 140 4.00 -6.01 -12.76
C ARG A 140 3.65 -4.68 -12.10
N LYS A 141 3.11 -4.74 -10.88
CA LYS A 141 2.70 -3.59 -10.06
C LYS A 141 3.07 -3.73 -8.58
N ILE A 142 4.08 -4.54 -8.24
CA ILE A 142 4.47 -4.85 -6.85
C ILE A 142 4.75 -3.63 -5.96
N ILE A 143 5.28 -2.53 -6.51
CA ILE A 143 5.50 -1.29 -5.75
C ILE A 143 4.19 -0.54 -5.52
N VAL A 144 3.26 -0.60 -6.46
CA VAL A 144 1.88 -0.10 -6.31
C VAL A 144 1.09 -0.99 -5.36
N ASP A 145 1.34 -2.30 -5.33
CA ASP A 145 0.68 -3.21 -4.39
C ASP A 145 1.10 -2.96 -2.93
N THR A 146 2.24 -2.29 -2.70
CA THR A 146 2.89 -2.13 -1.39
C THR A 146 2.99 -0.67 -0.95
N TYR A 147 4.20 -0.11 -0.89
CA TYR A 147 4.50 1.14 -0.18
C TYR A 147 4.90 2.29 -1.12
N GLY A 148 4.69 2.14 -2.43
CA GLY A 148 4.96 3.20 -3.41
C GLY A 148 6.41 3.69 -3.45
N GLY A 149 7.35 2.87 -3.00
CA GLY A 149 8.78 3.21 -2.96
C GLY A 149 9.27 3.80 -1.63
N ALA A 150 8.39 4.00 -0.63
CA ALA A 150 8.79 4.47 0.70
C ALA A 150 9.61 3.44 1.51
N CYS A 151 9.52 2.16 1.12
CA CYS A 151 10.23 1.04 1.74
C CYS A 151 10.79 0.14 0.63
N PRO A 152 11.94 -0.55 0.85
CA PRO A 152 12.44 -1.57 -0.05
C PRO A 152 11.40 -2.68 -0.31
N HIS A 153 11.62 -3.44 -1.38
CA HIS A 153 10.73 -4.52 -1.79
C HIS A 153 11.53 -5.79 -2.07
N GLY A 154 10.97 -6.95 -1.71
CA GLY A 154 11.66 -8.23 -1.82
C GLY A 154 11.62 -8.91 -3.18
N GLY A 155 10.82 -8.38 -4.09
CA GLY A 155 10.67 -8.84 -5.49
C GLY A 155 9.49 -9.79 -5.72
N GLY A 156 9.03 -10.49 -4.68
CA GLY A 156 7.89 -11.40 -4.77
C GLY A 156 6.56 -10.70 -5.08
N ALA A 157 5.87 -11.13 -6.13
CA ALA A 157 4.50 -10.69 -6.41
C ALA A 157 3.46 -11.36 -5.49
N PHE A 158 2.29 -10.76 -5.30
CA PHE A 158 1.24 -11.31 -4.44
C PHE A 158 0.15 -12.07 -5.19
N SER A 159 -0.48 -11.44 -6.19
CA SER A 159 -1.66 -11.99 -6.89
C SER A 159 -1.38 -13.33 -7.56
N GLY A 160 -2.32 -14.27 -7.44
CA GLY A 160 -2.21 -15.64 -7.96
C GLY A 160 -1.52 -16.65 -7.02
N LYS A 161 -1.07 -16.22 -5.83
CA LYS A 161 -0.40 -17.10 -4.86
C LYS A 161 -1.30 -17.43 -3.66
N ASP A 162 -1.37 -18.71 -3.29
CA ASP A 162 -1.99 -19.13 -2.04
C ASP A 162 -1.12 -18.73 -0.82
N PRO A 163 -1.63 -18.73 0.42
CA PRO A 163 -0.89 -18.19 1.56
C PRO A 163 0.26 -19.07 2.07
N SER A 164 0.47 -20.28 1.52
CA SER A 164 1.72 -21.04 1.77
C SER A 164 2.95 -20.36 1.13
N LYS A 165 2.74 -19.47 0.16
CA LYS A 165 3.82 -18.72 -0.51
C LYS A 165 4.20 -17.51 0.32
N VAL A 166 5.39 -17.58 0.92
CA VAL A 166 5.93 -16.56 1.82
C VAL A 166 6.04 -15.17 1.18
N ASP A 167 6.19 -15.08 -0.14
CA ASP A 167 6.12 -13.80 -0.87
C ASP A 167 4.87 -12.99 -0.53
N ARG A 168 3.73 -13.65 -0.33
CA ARG A 168 2.47 -13.01 0.06
C ARG A 168 2.31 -13.01 1.57
N SER A 169 2.34 -14.19 2.20
CA SER A 169 1.99 -14.33 3.61
C SER A 169 2.98 -13.62 4.52
N ALA A 170 4.29 -13.75 4.27
CA ALA A 170 5.29 -13.07 5.09
C ALA A 170 5.34 -11.56 4.84
N ALA A 171 5.04 -11.07 3.63
CA ALA A 171 4.87 -9.64 3.39
C ALA A 171 3.66 -9.08 4.16
N TYR A 172 2.55 -9.80 4.22
CA TYR A 172 1.37 -9.42 5.02
C TYR A 172 1.68 -9.44 6.52
N ALA A 173 2.39 -10.47 7.00
CA ALA A 173 2.81 -10.55 8.39
C ALA A 173 3.78 -9.41 8.74
N ALA A 174 4.72 -9.08 7.86
CA ALA A 174 5.64 -7.97 8.07
C ALA A 174 4.90 -6.62 8.14
N ARG A 175 3.87 -6.40 7.29
CA ARG A 175 2.95 -5.25 7.42
C ARG A 175 2.26 -5.25 8.77
N TYR A 176 1.66 -6.37 9.16
CA TYR A 176 0.93 -6.50 10.43
C TYR A 176 1.83 -6.16 11.62
N VAL A 177 3.05 -6.69 11.65
CA VAL A 177 4.04 -6.39 12.69
C VAL A 177 4.40 -4.90 12.70
N ALA A 178 4.79 -4.32 11.57
CA ALA A 178 5.17 -2.91 11.47
C ALA A 178 4.02 -1.99 11.91
N LYS A 179 2.80 -2.26 11.44
CA LYS A 179 1.61 -1.47 11.78
C LYS A 179 1.31 -1.53 13.27
N ASN A 180 1.42 -2.69 13.91
CA ASN A 180 1.20 -2.83 15.35
C ASN A 180 2.28 -2.13 16.19
N ILE A 181 3.53 -2.11 15.74
CA ILE A 181 4.61 -1.37 16.41
C ILE A 181 4.34 0.15 16.38
N VAL A 182 3.95 0.69 15.22
CA VAL A 182 3.62 2.12 15.09
C VAL A 182 2.34 2.45 15.85
N ALA A 183 1.29 1.62 15.76
CA ALA A 183 0.05 1.79 16.51
C ALA A 183 0.24 1.72 18.03
N ALA A 184 1.22 0.95 18.51
CA ALA A 184 1.59 0.89 19.92
C ALA A 184 2.27 2.18 20.43
N GLY A 185 2.66 3.07 19.51
CA GLY A 185 3.46 4.26 19.81
C GLY A 185 4.90 3.93 20.19
N ILE A 186 5.40 2.75 19.81
CA ILE A 186 6.79 2.34 20.06
C ILE A 186 7.75 3.10 19.14
N ALA A 187 7.31 3.40 17.91
CA ALA A 187 8.05 4.18 16.93
C ALA A 187 7.08 4.98 16.06
N ARG A 188 7.55 6.07 15.44
CA ARG A 188 6.75 6.82 14.46
C ARG A 188 6.79 6.19 13.07
N GLN A 189 7.89 5.53 12.73
CA GLN A 189 8.01 4.71 11.53
C GLN A 189 8.77 3.43 11.85
N CYS A 190 8.39 2.35 11.19
CA CYS A 190 8.98 1.04 11.42
C CYS A 190 9.03 0.24 10.13
N GLN A 191 10.23 -0.17 9.74
CA GLN A 191 10.47 -1.16 8.69
C GLN A 191 10.82 -2.50 9.31
N ILE A 192 10.23 -3.57 8.76
CA ILE A 192 10.52 -4.96 9.11
C ILE A 192 11.05 -5.67 7.88
N GLN A 193 12.15 -6.40 7.99
CA GLN A 193 12.60 -7.35 6.99
C GLN A 193 12.58 -8.76 7.59
N VAL A 194 12.02 -9.71 6.84
CA VAL A 194 12.11 -11.15 7.13
C VAL A 194 12.67 -11.88 5.93
N ALA A 195 13.47 -12.92 6.14
CA ALA A 195 13.92 -13.80 5.06
C ALA A 195 13.76 -15.28 5.43
N TYR A 196 13.53 -16.10 4.41
CA TYR A 196 13.37 -17.55 4.53
C TYR A 196 14.33 -18.28 3.60
N ALA A 197 14.81 -19.42 4.07
CA ALA A 197 15.41 -20.44 3.23
C ALA A 197 14.34 -21.46 2.83
N ILE A 198 14.41 -21.98 1.60
CA ILE A 198 13.48 -22.99 1.12
C ILE A 198 13.47 -24.23 2.04
N GLY A 199 12.28 -24.72 2.39
CA GLY A 199 12.12 -25.88 3.28
C GLY A 199 12.33 -25.59 4.77
N VAL A 200 12.74 -24.38 5.16
CA VAL A 200 12.94 -23.98 6.57
C VAL A 200 11.72 -23.20 7.05
N ALA A 201 11.18 -23.56 8.22
CA ALA A 201 9.98 -22.91 8.77
C ALA A 201 10.31 -21.60 9.49
N GLN A 202 11.41 -21.57 10.27
CA GLN A 202 11.82 -20.37 10.99
C GLN A 202 12.44 -19.35 10.03
N PRO A 203 12.13 -18.05 10.18
CA PRO A 203 12.85 -17.01 9.45
C PRO A 203 14.34 -17.06 9.75
N MET A 204 15.17 -16.89 8.72
CA MET A 204 16.63 -16.79 8.85
C MET A 204 17.05 -15.52 9.59
N ASN A 205 16.32 -14.43 9.36
CA ASN A 205 16.47 -13.17 10.07
C ASN A 205 15.13 -12.46 10.25
N ILE A 206 15.08 -11.64 11.29
CA ILE A 206 14.07 -10.62 11.52
C ILE A 206 14.86 -9.35 11.85
N THR A 207 14.85 -8.39 10.93
CA THR A 207 15.54 -7.11 11.08
C THR A 207 14.48 -6.01 11.24
N VAL A 208 14.64 -5.19 12.26
CA VAL A 208 13.79 -4.01 12.53
C VAL A 208 14.63 -2.77 12.30
N TYR A 209 14.02 -1.75 11.68
CA TYR A 209 14.64 -0.45 11.52
C TYR A 209 13.60 0.66 11.75
N THR A 210 13.79 1.48 12.79
CA THR A 210 12.86 2.58 13.13
C THR A 210 13.34 3.96 12.69
N GLU A 211 14.48 4.02 12.00
CA GLU A 211 15.08 5.27 11.50
C GLU A 211 15.26 6.33 12.61
N GLY A 212 15.60 5.88 13.82
CA GLY A 212 15.80 6.76 14.98
C GLY A 212 14.51 7.32 15.58
N THR A 213 13.33 6.83 15.16
CA THR A 213 12.04 7.25 15.74
C THR A 213 11.54 6.34 16.87
N GLY A 214 12.23 5.23 17.13
CA GLY A 214 11.90 4.30 18.22
C GLY A 214 12.15 4.90 19.60
N LEU A 215 11.23 4.62 20.54
CA LEU A 215 11.37 4.94 21.96
C LEU A 215 12.22 3.92 22.73
N ILE A 216 12.45 2.76 22.11
CA ILE A 216 13.35 1.70 22.58
C ILE A 216 14.27 1.25 21.44
N PRO A 217 15.42 0.64 21.72
CA PRO A 217 16.35 0.16 20.71
C PRO A 217 15.74 -0.85 19.71
N ASP A 218 16.15 -0.79 18.44
CA ASP A 218 15.63 -1.65 17.36
C ASP A 218 15.82 -3.15 17.63
N ASP A 219 16.90 -3.54 18.31
CA ASP A 219 17.16 -4.93 18.72
C ASP A 219 16.17 -5.41 19.80
N ARG A 220 15.77 -4.53 20.72
CA ARG A 220 14.70 -4.82 21.69
C ARG A 220 13.35 -4.95 21.00
N ILE A 221 13.05 -4.11 20.01
CA ILE A 221 11.82 -4.26 19.20
C ILE A 221 11.86 -5.61 18.45
N ALA A 222 12.99 -5.98 17.86
CA ALA A 222 13.15 -7.27 17.19
C ALA A 222 12.96 -8.47 18.14
N ALA A 223 13.31 -8.34 19.42
CA ALA A 223 13.02 -9.35 20.43
C ALA A 223 11.51 -9.46 20.71
N LEU A 224 10.82 -8.33 20.90
CA LEU A 224 9.36 -8.30 21.06
C LEU A 224 8.63 -8.91 19.86
N VAL A 225 9.12 -8.66 18.63
CA VAL A 225 8.55 -9.29 17.43
C VAL A 225 8.63 -10.81 17.50
N ARG A 226 9.76 -11.38 17.95
CA ARG A 226 9.91 -12.83 18.11
C ARG A 226 9.03 -13.41 19.21
N GLU A 227 8.79 -12.64 20.27
CA GLU A 227 7.97 -13.05 21.41
C GLU A 227 6.47 -13.05 21.09
N HIS A 228 5.99 -12.08 20.30
CA HIS A 228 4.56 -11.84 20.09
C HIS A 228 3.99 -12.35 18.76
N PHE A 229 4.84 -12.65 17.76
CA PHE A 229 4.37 -13.05 16.43
C PHE A 229 5.02 -14.37 15.98
N ASP A 230 4.19 -15.36 15.64
CA ASP A 230 4.67 -16.59 14.99
C ASP A 230 4.84 -16.35 13.49
N LEU A 231 6.08 -16.05 13.10
CA LEU A 231 6.45 -15.79 11.72
C LEU A 231 6.80 -17.05 10.93
N ARG A 232 6.52 -18.26 11.42
CA ARG A 232 6.61 -19.46 10.58
C ARG A 232 5.47 -19.44 9.55
N PRO A 233 5.63 -20.00 8.33
CA PRO A 233 4.59 -19.94 7.29
C PRO A 233 3.20 -20.37 7.78
N LYS A 234 3.11 -21.48 8.53
CA LYS A 234 1.85 -21.96 9.10
C LYS A 234 1.35 -21.11 10.27
N GLY A 235 2.26 -20.58 11.09
CA GLY A 235 1.94 -19.61 12.15
C GLY A 235 1.29 -18.35 11.57
N ILE A 236 1.84 -17.81 10.48
CA ILE A 236 1.28 -16.67 9.77
C ILE A 236 -0.13 -16.96 9.23
N ILE A 237 -0.30 -18.11 8.60
CA ILE A 237 -1.61 -18.53 8.06
C ILE A 237 -2.68 -18.55 9.16
N GLN A 238 -2.34 -19.08 10.34
CA GLN A 238 -3.26 -19.14 11.48
C GLN A 238 -3.48 -17.77 12.11
N MET A 239 -2.40 -17.03 12.37
CA MET A 239 -2.43 -15.69 13.00
C MET A 239 -3.29 -14.70 12.22
N LEU A 240 -3.25 -14.77 10.89
CA LEU A 240 -3.98 -13.86 10.01
C LEU A 240 -5.23 -14.49 9.38
N ASP A 241 -5.61 -15.72 9.77
CA ASP A 241 -6.76 -16.44 9.22
C ASP A 241 -6.80 -16.38 7.67
N LEU A 242 -5.75 -16.90 7.02
CA LEU A 242 -5.54 -16.70 5.58
C LEU A 242 -6.21 -17.75 4.69
N LEU A 243 -6.68 -18.88 5.22
CA LEU A 243 -7.31 -19.94 4.40
C LEU A 243 -8.78 -19.61 4.05
N ARG A 244 -8.98 -18.45 3.42
CA ARG A 244 -10.29 -17.90 3.06
C ARG A 244 -10.24 -17.24 1.67
N PRO A 245 -11.38 -17.10 0.98
CA PRO A 245 -11.45 -16.45 -0.33
C PRO A 245 -11.44 -14.91 -0.25
N ILE A 246 -10.43 -14.33 0.41
CA ILE A 246 -10.36 -12.90 0.78
C ILE A 246 -9.55 -12.01 -0.18
N TYR A 247 -8.88 -12.60 -1.18
CA TYR A 247 -7.80 -11.91 -1.92
C TYR A 247 -8.25 -11.08 -3.12
N ARG A 248 -9.49 -11.21 -3.60
CA ARG A 248 -9.90 -10.51 -4.84
C ARG A 248 -9.83 -9.00 -4.68
N LYS A 249 -10.27 -8.47 -3.52
CA LYS A 249 -10.24 -7.03 -3.22
C LYS A 249 -8.81 -6.48 -3.15
N THR A 250 -7.78 -7.29 -2.90
CA THR A 250 -6.39 -6.82 -2.80
C THR A 250 -5.76 -6.51 -4.15
N ALA A 251 -6.27 -7.09 -5.24
CA ALA A 251 -5.63 -7.03 -6.57
C ALA A 251 -5.70 -5.65 -7.25
N ALA A 252 -6.27 -4.65 -6.60
CA ALA A 252 -6.26 -3.25 -7.01
C ALA A 252 -6.32 -2.35 -5.77
N TYR A 253 -5.80 -1.12 -5.90
CA TYR A 253 -5.82 -0.07 -4.88
C TYR A 253 -4.99 -0.38 -3.62
N GLY A 254 -3.94 -1.19 -3.78
CA GLY A 254 -3.00 -1.53 -2.70
C GLY A 254 -3.45 -2.73 -1.86
N HIS A 255 -2.49 -3.54 -1.43
CA HIS A 255 -2.73 -4.62 -0.48
C HIS A 255 -2.76 -4.12 0.97
N PHE A 256 -2.17 -2.95 1.23
CA PHE A 256 -1.99 -2.37 2.56
C PHE A 256 -2.68 -1.01 2.68
N GLY A 257 -3.00 -0.59 3.90
CA GLY A 257 -3.60 0.72 4.17
C GLY A 257 -5.11 0.82 3.95
N ARG A 258 -5.82 -0.31 3.99
CA ARG A 258 -7.29 -0.35 3.91
C ARG A 258 -7.82 -1.24 5.01
N GLU A 259 -8.66 -0.71 5.88
CA GLU A 259 -9.17 -1.44 7.05
C GLU A 259 -10.46 -2.19 6.71
N GLU A 260 -10.38 -3.05 5.70
CA GLU A 260 -11.47 -3.94 5.30
C GLU A 260 -11.51 -5.17 6.23
N PRO A 261 -12.69 -5.74 6.53
CA PRO A 261 -12.81 -6.94 7.37
C PRO A 261 -11.99 -8.14 6.87
N GLU A 262 -11.77 -8.23 5.57
CA GLU A 262 -10.96 -9.30 4.95
C GLU A 262 -9.46 -9.16 5.20
N PHE A 263 -8.95 -7.95 5.49
CA PHE A 263 -7.51 -7.67 5.58
C PHE A 263 -7.05 -7.69 7.03
N THR A 264 -7.01 -8.89 7.58
CA THR A 264 -6.60 -9.15 8.97
C THR A 264 -5.21 -8.61 9.31
N TRP A 265 -4.31 -8.48 8.33
CA TRP A 265 -2.98 -7.86 8.49
C TRP A 265 -3.01 -6.35 8.70
N GLU A 266 -4.16 -5.70 8.52
CA GLU A 266 -4.36 -4.29 8.85
C GLU A 266 -4.89 -4.08 10.27
N SER A 267 -5.20 -5.14 11.01
CA SER A 267 -5.59 -5.03 12.42
C SER A 267 -4.43 -4.53 13.30
N THR A 268 -4.75 -3.74 14.32
CA THR A 268 -3.81 -3.24 15.33
C THR A 268 -4.01 -3.94 16.70
N GLY A 269 -4.59 -5.14 16.69
CA GLY A 269 -4.96 -5.87 17.91
C GLY A 269 -3.79 -6.25 18.84
N GLN A 270 -2.54 -6.26 18.35
CA GLN A 270 -1.35 -6.53 19.16
C GLN A 270 -0.70 -5.27 19.74
N ALA A 271 -1.16 -4.07 19.35
CA ALA A 271 -0.53 -2.81 19.74
C ALA A 271 -0.48 -2.63 21.27
N ALA A 272 -1.57 -2.91 21.98
CA ALA A 272 -1.63 -2.78 23.44
C ALA A 272 -0.67 -3.75 24.16
N ALA A 273 -0.63 -5.01 23.71
CA ALA A 273 0.27 -6.02 24.28
C ALA A 273 1.74 -5.66 24.04
N LEU A 274 2.08 -5.19 22.83
CA LEU A 274 3.43 -4.72 22.52
C LEU A 274 3.83 -3.51 23.35
N ARG A 275 2.93 -2.53 23.52
CA ARG A 275 3.21 -1.33 24.31
C ARG A 275 3.53 -1.69 25.77
N ALA A 276 2.72 -2.57 26.37
CA ALA A 276 2.96 -3.06 27.72
C ALA A 276 4.30 -3.80 27.85
N ALA A 277 4.62 -4.69 26.88
CA ALA A 277 5.88 -5.44 26.87
C ALA A 277 7.12 -4.55 26.62
N ALA A 278 6.91 -3.38 25.99
CA ALA A 278 7.93 -2.35 25.82
C ALA A 278 8.12 -1.46 27.06
N GLY A 279 7.23 -1.55 28.06
CA GLY A 279 7.27 -0.71 29.26
C GLY A 279 6.80 0.73 29.04
N LEU A 280 5.89 0.95 28.08
CA LEU A 280 5.38 2.27 27.66
C LEU A 280 3.90 2.49 27.99
#